data_AF-A0A9Q9CPB8-F1
#
_entry.id   AF-A0A9Q9CPB8-F1
#
_cell.length_a   1.000
_cell.length_b   1.000
_cell.length_c   1.000
_cell.angle_alpha   90.00
_cell.angle_beta   90.00
_cell.angle_gamma   90.00
#
_symmetry.space_group_name_H-M   'P 1'
#
loop_
_entity.id
_entity.type
_entity.pdbx_description
1 polymer ?
#
loop_
_entity_poly.entity_id
_entity_poly.type
_entity_poly.pdbx_seq_one_letter_code
_entity_poly.pdbx_strand_id
1 'polypeptide(L)'
;MKDELFREQLKSLLIEYHLTLEALSHLTNISLLWFTEVLEKKSTLSALSDEQLLTLSLTIEMFRVGITAIKDDERVLTIMKLLIVECGLKLETFAAYANVPLEEVQLFLAHPEQVEVEVKYRLAVKVMFLFSLFKDSISLI
;
A
#
# COMPACT_ATOMS: atom_id res chain seq x y z
N MET A 1 -23.83 16.27 -6.54
CA MET A 1 -23.61 14.92 -7.12
C MET A 1 -22.24 14.37 -6.73
N LYS A 2 -21.14 15.12 -6.93
CA LYS A 2 -19.79 14.69 -6.51
C LYS A 2 -19.66 14.42 -5.00
N ASP A 3 -20.17 15.30 -4.13
CA ASP A 3 -20.06 15.10 -2.67
C ASP A 3 -20.88 13.92 -2.13
N GLU A 4 -22.03 13.60 -2.73
CA GLU A 4 -22.84 12.46 -2.28
C GLU A 4 -22.18 11.14 -2.68
N LEU A 5 -21.71 11.03 -3.92
CA LEU A 5 -20.94 9.87 -4.37
C LEU A 5 -19.71 9.65 -3.50
N PHE A 6 -18.98 10.73 -3.19
CA PHE A 6 -17.82 10.67 -2.30
C PHE A 6 -18.19 10.20 -0.89
N ARG A 7 -19.28 10.72 -0.31
CA ARG A 7 -19.75 10.25 1.01
C ARG A 7 -20.04 8.76 1.02
N GLU A 8 -20.65 8.23 -0.05
CA GLU A 8 -20.89 6.78 -0.15
C GLU A 8 -19.58 5.98 -0.24
N GLN A 9 -18.59 6.46 -0.99
CA GLN A 9 -17.26 5.85 -1.02
C GLN A 9 -16.59 5.89 0.35
N LEU A 10 -16.65 7.02 1.05
CA LEU A 10 -16.13 7.16 2.41
C LEU A 10 -16.83 6.20 3.37
N LYS A 11 -18.16 6.07 3.32
CA LYS A 11 -18.90 5.09 4.13
C LYS A 11 -18.47 3.66 3.83
N SER A 12 -18.22 3.31 2.57
CA SER A 12 -17.73 1.97 2.21
C SER A 12 -16.39 1.67 2.89
N LEU A 13 -15.48 2.66 2.98
CA LEU A 13 -14.24 2.50 3.72
C LEU A 13 -14.45 2.20 5.21
N LEU A 14 -15.43 2.84 5.84
CA LEU A 14 -15.70 2.66 7.27
C LEU A 14 -16.41 1.34 7.57
N ILE A 15 -17.35 0.95 6.72
CA ILE A 15 -18.25 -0.18 6.98
C ILE A 15 -17.65 -1.47 6.41
N GLU A 16 -17.21 -1.46 5.15
CA GLU A 16 -16.75 -2.67 4.46
C GLU A 16 -15.27 -2.94 4.77
N TYR A 17 -14.44 -1.90 4.74
CA TYR A 17 -13.00 -2.00 4.99
C TYR A 17 -12.61 -1.70 6.44
N HIS A 18 -13.58 -1.42 7.30
CA HIS A 18 -13.41 -1.23 8.75
C HIS A 18 -12.36 -0.18 9.13
N LEU A 19 -12.13 0.81 8.27
CA LEU A 19 -11.24 1.93 8.59
C LEU A 19 -11.91 2.86 9.58
N THR A 20 -11.10 3.48 10.45
CA THR A 20 -11.57 4.54 11.33
C THR A 20 -11.30 5.90 10.69
N LEU A 21 -12.04 6.92 11.12
CA LEU A 21 -11.81 8.30 10.66
C LEU A 21 -10.42 8.80 11.08
N GLU A 22 -9.92 8.36 12.24
CA GLU A 22 -8.57 8.66 12.72
C GLU A 22 -7.50 8.07 11.79
N ALA A 23 -7.67 6.81 11.36
CA ALA A 23 -6.75 6.18 10.41
C ALA A 23 -6.71 6.94 9.08
N LEU A 24 -7.88 7.32 8.55
CA LEU A 24 -7.98 8.13 7.33
C LEU A 24 -7.36 9.52 7.51
N SER A 25 -7.58 10.16 8.66
CA SER A 25 -6.97 11.44 9.01
C SER A 25 -5.45 11.35 9.02
N HIS A 26 -4.89 10.32 9.65
CA HIS A 26 -3.44 10.09 9.68
C HIS A 26 -2.86 9.80 8.29
N LEU A 27 -3.53 8.98 7.48
CA LEU A 27 -3.05 8.59 6.15
C LEU A 27 -3.08 9.75 5.15
N THR A 28 -4.10 10.60 5.24
CA THR A 28 -4.33 11.68 4.25
C THR A 28 -3.83 13.04 4.71
N ASN A 29 -3.44 13.17 5.98
CA ASN A 29 -3.15 14.46 6.64
C ASN A 29 -4.31 15.46 6.54
N ILE A 30 -5.55 14.96 6.47
CA ILE A 30 -6.79 15.75 6.51
C ILE A 30 -7.35 15.71 7.92
N SER A 31 -7.94 16.81 8.39
CA SER A 31 -8.40 16.90 9.78
C SER A 31 -9.52 15.90 10.07
N LEU A 32 -9.47 15.26 11.23
CA LEU A 32 -10.54 14.39 11.72
C LEU A 32 -11.90 15.11 11.75
N LEU A 33 -11.89 16.40 12.12
CA LEU A 33 -13.10 17.25 12.12
C LEU A 33 -13.75 17.31 10.73
N TRP A 34 -12.95 17.49 9.67
CA TRP A 34 -13.47 17.54 8.31
C TRP A 34 -14.17 16.24 7.92
N PHE A 35 -13.59 15.08 8.27
CA PHE A 35 -14.21 13.78 8.01
C PHE A 35 -15.56 13.61 8.74
N THR A 36 -15.65 14.05 9.99
CA THR A 36 -16.92 14.04 10.73
C THR A 36 -17.94 14.97 10.07
N GLU A 37 -17.55 16.20 9.74
CA GLU A 37 -18.45 17.20 9.15
C GLU A 37 -18.92 16.83 7.75
N VAL A 38 -18.08 16.18 6.93
CA VAL A 38 -18.49 15.77 5.57
C VAL A 38 -19.53 14.65 5.63
N LEU A 39 -19.45 13.73 6.60
CA LEU A 39 -20.46 12.69 6.83
C LEU A 39 -21.79 13.28 7.33
N GLU A 40 -21.72 14.31 8.18
CA GLU A 40 -22.88 15.06 8.66
C GLU A 40 -23.44 16.06 7.64
N LYS A 41 -22.89 16.11 6.43
CA LYS A 41 -23.25 17.06 5.36
C LYS A 41 -23.06 18.54 5.74
N LYS A 42 -22.18 18.82 6.71
CA LYS A 42 -21.77 20.16 7.15
C LYS A 42 -20.55 20.69 6.39
N SER A 43 -19.74 19.80 5.82
CA SER A 43 -18.61 20.13 4.96
C SER A 43 -18.72 19.48 3.57
N THR A 44 -17.86 19.89 2.66
CA THR A 44 -17.82 19.44 1.25
C THR A 44 -16.39 19.27 0.76
N LEU A 45 -16.22 18.62 -0.39
CA LEU A 45 -14.91 18.43 -1.02
C LEU A 45 -14.22 19.75 -1.37
N SER A 46 -14.97 20.82 -1.67
CA SER A 46 -14.39 22.13 -1.99
C SER A 46 -13.68 22.82 -0.82
N ALA A 47 -13.80 22.28 0.40
CA ALA A 47 -13.07 22.77 1.56
C ALA A 47 -11.62 22.24 1.64
N LEU A 48 -11.25 21.26 0.81
CA LEU A 48 -9.91 20.67 0.73
C LEU A 48 -9.08 21.33 -0.37
N SER A 49 -7.75 21.31 -0.21
CA SER A 49 -6.83 21.68 -1.29
C SER A 49 -6.82 20.61 -2.39
N ASP A 50 -6.34 20.96 -3.58
CA ASP A 50 -6.19 20.00 -4.69
C ASP A 50 -5.28 18.82 -4.31
N GLU A 51 -4.21 19.08 -3.55
CA GLU A 51 -3.30 18.04 -3.04
C GLU A 51 -4.02 17.08 -2.06
N GLN A 52 -4.83 17.62 -1.15
CA GLN A 52 -5.62 16.81 -0.22
C GLN A 52 -6.68 16.00 -0.97
N LEU A 53 -7.33 16.58 -1.98
CA LEU A 53 -8.29 15.87 -2.82
C LEU A 53 -7.64 14.72 -3.58
N LEU A 54 -6.45 14.95 -4.15
CA LEU A 54 -5.69 13.91 -4.83
C LEU A 54 -5.30 12.79 -3.86
N THR A 55 -4.71 13.14 -2.73
CA THR A 55 -4.28 12.18 -1.69
C THR A 55 -5.46 11.33 -1.20
N LEU A 56 -6.59 11.98 -0.92
CA LEU A 56 -7.80 11.31 -0.46
C LEU A 56 -8.39 10.38 -1.53
N SER A 57 -8.46 10.84 -2.77
CA SER A 57 -8.96 10.04 -3.90
C SER A 57 -8.09 8.80 -4.14
N LEU A 58 -6.77 8.97 -4.13
CA LEU A 58 -5.83 7.86 -4.25
C LEU A 58 -5.96 6.89 -3.08
N THR A 59 -6.09 7.40 -1.85
CA THR A 59 -6.29 6.57 -0.66
C THR A 59 -7.56 5.72 -0.77
N ILE A 60 -8.68 6.32 -1.19
CA ILE A 60 -9.95 5.60 -1.41
C ILE A 60 -9.78 4.48 -2.44
N GLU A 61 -9.16 4.78 -3.58
CA GLU A 61 -8.95 3.77 -4.63
C GLU A 61 -7.98 2.66 -4.21
N MET A 62 -6.94 2.99 -3.44
CA MET A 62 -6.02 1.99 -2.90
C MET A 62 -6.71 1.01 -1.96
N PHE A 63 -7.56 1.48 -1.04
CA PHE A 63 -8.30 0.58 -0.16
C PHE A 63 -9.39 -0.21 -0.88
N ARG A 64 -10.11 0.42 -1.80
CA ARG A 64 -11.23 -0.23 -2.50
C ARG A 64 -10.77 -1.26 -3.52
N VAL A 65 -9.69 -0.97 -4.23
CA VAL A 65 -9.23 -1.76 -5.37
C VAL A 65 -7.77 -2.18 -5.20
N GLY A 66 -6.87 -1.25 -4.88
CA GLY A 66 -5.43 -1.50 -4.92
C GLY A 66 -4.93 -2.63 -4.01
N ILE A 67 -5.49 -2.78 -2.80
CA ILE A 67 -5.09 -3.81 -1.84
C ILE A 67 -5.39 -5.23 -2.35
N THR A 68 -6.48 -5.43 -3.08
CA THR A 68 -6.93 -6.76 -3.53
C THR A 68 -6.65 -7.05 -5.00
N ALA A 69 -6.35 -6.01 -5.80
CA ALA A 69 -6.16 -6.15 -7.24
C ALA A 69 -4.89 -6.91 -7.64
N ILE A 70 -3.85 -6.92 -6.79
CA ILE A 70 -2.56 -7.54 -7.07
C ILE A 70 -2.39 -8.75 -6.15
N LYS A 71 -2.01 -9.90 -6.73
CA LYS A 71 -1.72 -11.12 -5.96
C LYS A 71 -0.53 -10.88 -5.03
N ASP A 72 -0.53 -11.53 -3.86
CA ASP A 72 0.51 -11.31 -2.84
C ASP A 72 1.93 -11.57 -3.37
N ASP A 73 2.12 -12.69 -4.07
CA ASP A 73 3.42 -13.02 -4.68
C ASP A 73 3.87 -11.96 -5.69
N GLU A 74 2.95 -11.48 -6.54
CA GLU A 74 3.22 -10.44 -7.54
C GLU A 74 3.60 -9.11 -6.90
N ARG A 75 2.97 -8.75 -5.79
CA ARG A 75 3.30 -7.56 -5.01
C ARG A 75 4.72 -7.64 -4.45
N VAL A 76 5.07 -8.75 -3.80
CA VAL A 76 6.42 -8.94 -3.24
C VAL A 76 7.46 -8.94 -4.36
N LEU A 77 7.20 -9.61 -5.48
CA LEU A 77 8.11 -9.65 -6.64
C LEU A 77 8.33 -8.27 -7.24
N THR A 78 7.28 -7.46 -7.36
CA THR A 78 7.38 -6.10 -7.88
C THR A 78 8.27 -5.24 -6.98
N ILE A 79 8.09 -5.34 -5.66
CA ILE A 79 8.91 -4.61 -4.69
C ILE A 79 10.36 -5.10 -4.72
N MET A 80 10.61 -6.41 -4.82
CA MET A 80 11.96 -6.93 -4.97
C MET A 80 12.65 -6.38 -6.22
N LYS A 81 11.97 -6.39 -7.37
CA LYS A 81 12.49 -5.85 -8.62
C LYS A 81 12.81 -4.36 -8.50
N LEU A 82 11.91 -3.60 -7.89
CA LEU A 82 12.10 -2.18 -7.62
C LEU A 82 13.35 -1.94 -6.76
N LEU A 83 13.51 -2.67 -5.66
CA LEU A 83 14.68 -2.56 -4.79
C LEU A 83 15.99 -2.97 -5.48
N ILE A 84 15.94 -3.93 -6.40
CA ILE A 84 17.12 -4.33 -7.19
C ILE A 84 17.50 -3.21 -8.16
N VAL A 85 16.55 -2.69 -8.92
CA VAL A 85 16.80 -1.73 -10.00
C VAL A 85 17.13 -0.34 -9.43
N GLU A 86 16.32 0.17 -8.51
CA GLU A 86 16.42 1.55 -8.02
C GLU A 86 17.40 1.69 -6.86
N CYS A 87 17.57 0.64 -6.04
CA CYS A 87 18.40 0.69 -4.84
C CYS A 87 19.67 -0.17 -4.93
N GLY A 88 19.84 -0.92 -6.04
CA GLY A 88 21.03 -1.75 -6.26
C GLY A 88 21.14 -2.96 -5.32
N LEU A 89 20.03 -3.38 -4.70
CA LEU A 89 20.03 -4.58 -3.85
C LEU A 89 20.28 -5.83 -4.70
N LYS A 90 20.93 -6.82 -4.11
CA LYS A 90 21.22 -8.09 -4.77
C LYS A 90 20.37 -9.21 -4.20
N LEU A 91 20.29 -10.33 -4.91
CA LEU A 91 19.53 -11.51 -4.45
C LEU A 91 20.04 -12.04 -3.11
N GLU A 92 21.35 -11.96 -2.91
CA GLU A 92 22.04 -12.32 -1.67
C GLU A 92 21.60 -11.45 -0.49
N THR A 93 21.21 -10.20 -0.74
CA THR A 93 20.65 -9.33 0.31
C THR A 93 19.34 -9.92 0.83
N PHE A 94 18.43 -10.32 -0.06
CA PHE A 94 17.16 -10.92 0.34
C PHE A 94 17.37 -12.27 1.02
N ALA A 95 18.26 -13.12 0.47
CA ALA A 95 18.60 -14.42 1.06
C ALA A 95 19.13 -14.26 2.49
N ALA A 96 20.09 -13.34 2.70
CA ALA A 96 20.69 -13.09 4.00
C ALA A 96 19.67 -12.58 5.02
N TYR A 97 18.85 -11.59 4.66
CA TYR A 97 17.88 -11.01 5.60
C TYR A 97 16.69 -11.93 5.89
N ALA A 98 16.21 -12.68 4.89
CA ALA A 98 15.13 -13.66 5.07
C ALA A 98 15.63 -14.97 5.68
N ASN A 99 16.95 -15.16 5.77
CA ASN A 99 17.59 -16.39 6.22
C ASN A 99 17.07 -17.61 5.43
N VAL A 100 17.03 -17.46 4.11
CA VAL A 100 16.62 -18.50 3.15
C VAL A 100 17.77 -18.75 2.17
N PRO A 101 17.90 -19.97 1.62
CA PRO A 101 18.88 -20.25 0.58
C PRO A 101 18.72 -19.31 -0.61
N LEU A 102 19.83 -18.98 -1.29
CA LEU A 102 19.79 -18.10 -2.45
C LEU A 102 18.96 -18.71 -3.60
N GLU A 103 19.00 -20.03 -3.72
CA GLU A 103 18.27 -20.83 -4.69
C GLU A 103 16.76 -20.67 -4.51
N GLU A 104 16.28 -20.55 -3.26
CA GLU A 104 14.86 -20.29 -2.97
C GLU A 104 14.45 -18.86 -3.38
N VAL A 105 15.35 -17.88 -3.25
CA VAL A 105 15.09 -16.51 -3.74
C VAL A 105 15.00 -16.49 -5.26
N GLN A 106 15.91 -17.21 -5.93
CA GLN A 106 15.91 -17.35 -7.38
C GLN A 106 14.66 -18.09 -7.87
N LEU A 107 14.26 -19.16 -7.17
CA LEU A 107 13.04 -19.90 -7.46
C LEU A 107 11.81 -19.02 -7.28
N PHE A 108 11.74 -18.22 -6.21
CA PHE A 108 10.63 -17.29 -6.00
C PHE A 108 10.51 -16.27 -7.15
N LEU A 109 11.63 -15.75 -7.67
CA LEU A 109 11.63 -14.81 -8.78
C LEU A 109 11.16 -15.41 -10.11
N ALA A 110 11.43 -16.69 -10.34
CA ALA A 110 11.08 -17.38 -11.59
C ALA A 110 9.70 -18.05 -11.53
N HIS A 111 9.41 -18.73 -10.42
CA HIS A 111 8.30 -19.65 -10.22
C HIS A 111 7.78 -19.55 -8.78
N PRO A 112 7.17 -18.41 -8.38
CA PRO A 112 6.70 -18.22 -7.01
C PRO A 112 5.71 -19.30 -6.59
N GLU A 113 4.91 -19.87 -7.50
CA GLU A 113 3.97 -20.95 -7.22
C GLU A 113 4.61 -22.26 -6.72
N GLN A 114 5.90 -22.44 -6.93
CA GLN A 114 6.65 -23.65 -6.54
C GLN A 114 7.39 -23.48 -5.20
N VAL A 115 7.34 -22.29 -4.60
CA VAL A 115 8.03 -21.99 -3.35
C VAL A 115 7.12 -22.29 -2.15
N GLU A 116 7.69 -22.88 -1.11
CA GLU A 116 6.99 -23.17 0.14
C GLU A 116 6.48 -21.89 0.82
N VAL A 117 5.30 -21.98 1.44
CA VAL A 117 4.64 -20.83 2.07
C VAL A 117 5.50 -20.16 3.14
N GLU A 118 6.27 -20.95 3.91
CA GLU A 118 7.17 -20.42 4.95
C GLU A 118 8.28 -19.56 4.35
N VAL A 119 8.85 -19.96 3.21
CA VAL A 119 9.88 -19.19 2.50
C VAL A 119 9.27 -17.90 1.96
N LYS A 120 8.08 -17.98 1.35
CA LYS A 120 7.34 -16.79 0.87
C LYS A 120 7.07 -15.80 1.99
N TYR A 121 6.60 -16.29 3.14
CA TYR A 121 6.34 -15.45 4.31
C TYR A 121 7.61 -14.73 4.78
N ARG A 122 8.72 -15.47 4.94
CA ARG A 122 10.00 -14.88 5.35
C ARG A 122 10.50 -13.85 4.35
N LEU A 123 10.41 -14.14 3.05
CA LEU A 123 10.73 -13.18 2.00
C LEU A 123 9.83 -11.95 2.07
N ALA A 124 8.52 -12.11 2.09
CA ALA A 124 7.55 -11.02 2.13
C ALA A 124 7.82 -10.06 3.30
N VAL A 125 7.98 -10.59 4.52
CA VAL A 125 8.26 -9.77 5.72
C VAL A 125 9.53 -8.94 5.54
N LYS A 126 10.61 -9.54 5.04
CA LYS A 126 11.89 -8.83 4.88
C LYS A 126 11.90 -7.88 3.70
N VAL A 127 11.29 -8.25 2.58
CA VAL A 127 11.14 -7.37 1.41
C VAL A 127 10.32 -6.14 1.77
N MET A 128 9.20 -6.29 2.47
CA MET A 128 8.38 -5.17 2.91
C MET A 128 9.13 -4.25 3.89
N PHE A 129 9.93 -4.82 4.80
CA PHE A 129 10.76 -4.04 5.70
C PHE A 129 11.90 -3.32 4.97
N LEU A 130 12.56 -3.99 4.02
CA LEU A 130 13.58 -3.34 3.19
C LEU A 130 12.95 -2.19 2.39
N PHE A 131 11.77 -2.41 1.79
CA PHE A 131 11.05 -1.34 1.10
C PHE A 131 10.77 -0.14 2.00
N SER A 132 10.35 -0.35 3.25
CA SER A 132 10.10 0.78 4.16
C SER A 132 11.35 1.59 4.51
N LEU A 133 12.56 1.01 4.41
CA LEU A 133 13.83 1.71 4.59
C LEU A 133 14.22 2.54 3.36
N PHE A 134 13.80 2.12 2.16
CA PHE A 134 14.17 2.76 0.90
C PHE A 134 13.05 3.59 0.26
N LYS A 135 11.82 3.53 0.78
CA LYS A 135 10.63 4.13 0.14
C LYS A 135 10.78 5.63 -0.18
N ASP A 136 11.52 6.38 0.64
CA ASP A 136 11.73 7.82 0.45
C ASP A 136 12.88 8.12 -0.54
N SER A 137 13.73 7.13 -0.83
CA SER A 137 14.83 7.20 -1.79
C SER A 137 14.41 6.77 -3.19
N ILE A 138 13.28 6.05 -3.32
CA ILE A 138 12.76 5.61 -4.60
C ILE A 138 11.95 6.76 -5.20
N SER A 139 12.46 7.34 -6.28
CA SER A 139 11.69 8.29 -7.08
C SER A 139 10.63 7.51 -7.86
N LEU A 140 9.42 7.40 -7.31
CA LEU A 140 8.27 7.01 -8.10
C LEU A 140 8.01 8.14 -9.10
N ILE A 141 8.33 7.88 -10.38
CA ILE A 141 8.03 8.78 -11.51
C ILE A 141 6.53 9.08 -11.55
#